data_AF-A0A9P6VAT5-F1
#
_entry.id   AF-A0A9P6VAT5-F1
#
_cell.length_a   1.000
_cell.length_b   1.000
_cell.length_c   1.000
_cell.angle_alpha   90.00
_cell.angle_beta   90.00
_cell.angle_gamma   90.00
#
_symmetry.space_group_name_H-M   'P 1'
#
loop_
_entity.id
_entity.type
_entity.pdbx_description
1 polymer ?
#
loop_
_entity_poly.entity_id
_entity_poly.type
_entity_poly.pdbx_seq_one_letter_code
_entity_poly.pdbx_strand_id
1 'polypeptide(L)'
;MVISIFFWVFSFTAALTAITISRWRYAGHKRSQSSRMPKDQVPGVTIIRPLRGVDCNMYENLASSFRQDYPLFEVVFSVAQPNDPAVAVVKDLMKQYPKVDARLIIGEKNVGINPKINNMIQSYESAKYDIVWVLDSNVYVDPGCMGRSVDKMMKPGVGLVHHLPFGVRPQTLGSELELMFLDTVHAKMYLFINWTGLASCVVGKSNLYRRSDLDKVGGMAAFGKYMAEDNLVATAIFNMGYKHEMTSDLAYQSLGSMTPSDYFLRRARWTRIRKYTVTAATVVEPFIEMIGCGLVASYGFNLLWNIHALNFLAFHVVAWFLVDLSMYQALSGEKMDNLRGFLMAWCLRELVALPLFAYAVAGSTVDWRDQAFMLLRDGTVRPVTPPVSAKPLPKIKVSVASASGSNSTPPSPTTAAFWANTMVPQSTQTSIRKFFRHPTVISIVRSTFAVIHFVVDILIKSQRNGNQEDDELLEGQTSGDITVTPGVAEKDDILKLQKVPLKKVSRSNKKYALDYDGDDSSAAEGGDGMLLRRSLRQRHSSSMKQQKYASFDDSEGELEEGVHRGHTRVYSSTRSETEAEHGRRSTEEDALSMAVEPYLSDSLSRRGRTPRRELSSSQHLVVVS
;
A
#
# COMPACT_ATOMS: atom_id res chain seq x y z
N MET A 1 -29.65 13.95 3.85
CA MET A 1 -30.14 13.31 5.08
C MET A 1 -29.94 11.79 5.10
N VAL A 2 -30.59 11.02 4.21
CA VAL A 2 -30.35 9.55 4.14
C VAL A 2 -28.91 9.24 3.75
N ILE A 3 -28.39 9.92 2.73
CA ILE A 3 -27.01 9.79 2.26
C ILE A 3 -25.98 10.09 3.37
N SER A 4 -26.26 11.08 4.23
CA SER A 4 -25.33 11.47 5.30
C SER A 4 -25.20 10.41 6.40
N ILE A 5 -26.30 9.73 6.73
CA ILE A 5 -26.27 8.63 7.70
C ILE A 5 -25.67 7.38 7.07
N PHE A 6 -25.98 7.13 5.79
CA PHE A 6 -25.44 5.99 5.06
C PHE A 6 -23.90 5.95 5.13
N PHE A 7 -23.21 7.05 4.82
CA PHE A 7 -21.74 7.06 4.86
C PHE A 7 -21.18 6.81 6.25
N TRP A 8 -21.82 7.33 7.29
CA TRP A 8 -21.40 7.13 8.67
C TRP A 8 -21.59 5.67 9.11
N VAL A 9 -22.80 5.13 8.94
CA VAL A 9 -23.12 3.74 9.27
C VAL A 9 -22.25 2.78 8.46
N PHE A 10 -22.08 3.03 7.16
CA PHE A 10 -21.22 2.26 6.30
C PHE A 10 -19.76 2.27 6.80
N SER A 11 -19.20 3.44 7.09
CA SER A 11 -17.80 3.57 7.52
C SER A 11 -17.52 2.83 8.83
N PHE A 12 -18.41 2.99 9.83
CA PHE A 12 -18.27 2.27 11.10
C PHE A 12 -18.51 0.77 10.95
N THR A 13 -19.49 0.35 10.14
CA THR A 13 -19.73 -1.08 9.86
C THR A 13 -18.54 -1.71 9.16
N ALA A 14 -18.00 -1.05 8.14
CA ALA A 14 -16.81 -1.48 7.42
C ALA A 14 -15.61 -1.62 8.35
N ALA A 15 -15.38 -0.62 9.21
CA ALA A 15 -14.27 -0.63 10.14
C ALA A 15 -14.39 -1.70 11.23
N LEU A 16 -15.57 -1.87 11.84
CA LEU A 16 -15.81 -2.94 12.83
C LEU A 16 -15.69 -4.34 12.22
N THR A 17 -16.16 -4.49 10.98
CA THR A 17 -16.01 -5.72 10.20
C THR A 17 -14.54 -6.00 9.94
N ALA A 18 -13.78 -4.99 9.49
CA ALA A 18 -12.35 -5.10 9.26
C ALA A 18 -11.57 -5.46 10.52
N ILE A 19 -11.88 -4.86 11.68
CA ILE A 19 -11.25 -5.22 12.97
C ILE A 19 -11.53 -6.68 13.33
N THR A 20 -12.78 -7.12 13.16
CA THR A 20 -13.18 -8.52 13.41
C THR A 20 -12.41 -9.47 12.50
N ILE A 21 -12.32 -9.14 11.22
CA ILE A 21 -11.55 -9.89 10.23
C ILE A 21 -10.07 -9.91 10.58
N SER A 22 -9.47 -8.79 10.98
CA SER A 22 -8.06 -8.71 11.36
C SER A 22 -7.77 -9.65 12.52
N ARG A 23 -8.57 -9.56 13.59
CA ARG A 23 -8.43 -10.44 14.77
C ARG A 23 -8.59 -11.90 14.40
N TRP A 24 -9.54 -12.25 13.53
CA TRP A 24 -9.74 -13.63 13.12
C TRP A 24 -8.65 -14.16 12.17
N ARG A 25 -8.28 -13.37 11.16
CA ARG A 25 -7.36 -13.76 10.08
C ARG A 25 -5.90 -13.81 10.55
N TYR A 26 -5.51 -12.87 11.42
CA TYR A 26 -4.11 -12.71 11.86
C TYR A 26 -3.86 -13.24 13.28
N ALA A 27 -4.86 -13.81 13.98
CA ALA A 27 -4.67 -14.43 15.31
C ALA A 27 -3.66 -15.61 15.32
N GLY A 28 -3.38 -16.21 14.16
CA GLY A 28 -2.35 -17.24 14.05
C GLY A 28 -2.08 -17.63 12.60
N HIS A 29 -0.84 -18.03 12.33
CA HIS A 29 -0.46 -18.52 11.01
C HIS A 29 -0.93 -19.96 10.83
N LYS A 30 -1.78 -20.19 9.83
CA LYS A 30 -2.07 -21.54 9.38
C LYS A 30 -0.80 -22.15 8.78
N ARG A 31 -0.58 -23.43 9.08
CA ARG A 31 0.46 -24.20 8.39
C ARG A 31 0.02 -24.40 6.93
N SER A 32 0.95 -24.18 6.02
CA SER A 32 0.76 -24.42 4.59
C SER A 32 0.80 -25.92 4.32
N GLN A 33 -0.15 -26.42 3.52
CA GLN A 33 -0.15 -27.80 3.06
C GLN A 33 0.87 -27.98 1.93
N SER A 34 0.87 -27.07 0.95
CA SER A 34 1.81 -27.12 -0.17
C SER A 34 3.28 -27.06 0.28
N SER A 35 3.60 -26.39 1.39
CA SER A 35 4.97 -26.34 1.93
C SER A 35 5.49 -27.69 2.43
N ARG A 36 4.59 -28.64 2.72
CA ARG A 36 4.94 -29.97 3.27
C ARG A 36 4.97 -31.05 2.20
N MET A 37 4.49 -30.73 1.01
CA MET A 37 4.39 -31.67 -0.08
C MET A 37 5.73 -31.78 -0.82
N PRO A 38 6.03 -32.94 -1.42
CA PRO A 38 7.17 -33.10 -2.31
C PRO A 38 7.13 -32.12 -3.50
N LYS A 39 8.32 -31.80 -4.07
CA LYS A 39 8.47 -30.82 -5.17
C LYS A 39 7.63 -31.16 -6.40
N ASP A 40 7.47 -32.44 -6.70
CA ASP A 40 6.72 -32.99 -7.83
C ASP A 40 5.20 -32.87 -7.67
N GLN A 41 4.70 -32.58 -6.47
CA GLN A 41 3.28 -32.52 -6.16
C GLN A 41 2.75 -31.09 -5.97
N VAL A 42 3.61 -30.08 -6.16
CA VAL A 42 3.23 -28.67 -5.97
C VAL A 42 3.52 -27.86 -7.22
N PRO A 43 2.74 -26.79 -7.48
CA PRO A 43 3.06 -25.88 -8.57
C PRO A 43 4.33 -25.08 -8.21
N GLY A 44 5.21 -24.85 -9.18
CA GLY A 44 6.34 -23.96 -8.96
C GLY A 44 5.91 -22.50 -8.92
N VAL A 45 6.71 -21.66 -8.27
CA VAL A 45 6.48 -20.21 -8.16
C VAL A 45 7.71 -19.43 -8.62
N THR A 46 7.51 -18.44 -9.49
CA THR A 46 8.55 -17.46 -9.86
C THR A 46 8.32 -16.16 -9.09
N ILE A 47 9.20 -15.82 -8.16
CA ILE A 47 9.19 -14.49 -7.53
C ILE A 47 9.87 -13.50 -8.49
N ILE A 48 9.24 -12.36 -8.74
CA ILE A 48 9.82 -11.24 -9.48
C ILE A 48 9.95 -10.04 -8.55
N ARG A 49 11.18 -9.55 -8.38
CA ARG A 49 11.54 -8.37 -7.58
C ARG A 49 12.06 -7.26 -8.50
N PRO A 50 11.21 -6.33 -8.97
CA PRO A 50 11.70 -5.15 -9.69
C PRO A 50 12.40 -4.19 -8.73
N LEU A 51 13.64 -3.82 -9.04
CA LEU A 51 14.48 -2.97 -8.20
C LEU A 51 14.79 -1.62 -8.89
N ARG A 52 15.04 -0.57 -8.10
CA ARG A 52 15.66 0.69 -8.54
C ARG A 52 16.23 1.41 -7.33
N GLY A 53 17.54 1.60 -7.30
CA GLY A 53 18.22 2.22 -6.16
C GLY A 53 18.15 1.35 -4.89
N VAL A 54 18.45 1.95 -3.74
CA VAL A 54 18.43 1.25 -2.44
C VAL A 54 17.25 1.70 -1.61
N ASP A 55 16.38 0.75 -1.26
CA ASP A 55 15.28 0.98 -0.32
C ASP A 55 15.72 0.86 1.15
N CYS A 56 14.92 1.42 2.06
CA CYS A 56 15.08 1.19 3.49
C CYS A 56 15.06 -0.32 3.79
N ASN A 57 16.09 -0.80 4.50
CA ASN A 57 16.20 -2.20 4.92
C ASN A 57 16.18 -3.19 3.75
N MET A 58 16.66 -2.77 2.55
CA MET A 58 16.55 -3.57 1.32
C MET A 58 17.14 -4.97 1.44
N TYR A 59 18.28 -5.15 2.11
CA TYR A 59 18.91 -6.47 2.27
C TYR A 59 17.93 -7.47 2.90
N GLU A 60 17.35 -7.12 4.05
CA GLU A 60 16.38 -7.98 4.74
C GLU A 60 15.07 -8.11 3.96
N ASN A 61 14.64 -7.04 3.28
CA ASN A 61 13.45 -7.09 2.43
C ASN A 61 13.59 -8.14 1.32
N LEU A 62 14.73 -8.12 0.61
CA LEU A 62 15.02 -9.07 -0.46
C LEU A 62 15.35 -10.47 0.08
N ALA A 63 16.06 -10.58 1.20
CA ALA A 63 16.38 -11.84 1.87
C ALA A 63 15.12 -12.66 2.21
N SER A 64 13.99 -11.99 2.50
CA SER A 64 12.70 -12.67 2.75
C SER A 64 12.24 -13.56 1.59
N SER A 65 12.65 -13.27 0.35
CA SER A 65 12.37 -14.10 -0.84
C SER A 65 13.11 -15.43 -0.79
N PHE A 66 14.34 -15.44 -0.28
CA PHE A 66 15.18 -16.63 -0.18
C PHE A 66 14.80 -17.52 1.01
N ARG A 67 14.19 -16.92 2.04
CA ARG A 67 13.80 -17.59 3.28
C ARG A 67 12.38 -18.19 3.23
N GLN A 68 11.77 -18.28 2.05
CA GLN A 68 10.44 -18.87 1.92
C GLN A 68 10.49 -20.38 2.17
N ASP A 69 9.59 -20.86 3.03
CA ASP A 69 9.33 -22.27 3.31
C ASP A 69 8.40 -22.84 2.25
N TYR A 70 8.96 -23.10 1.07
CA TYR A 70 8.27 -23.68 -0.08
C TYR A 70 9.23 -24.51 -0.94
N PRO A 71 8.83 -25.69 -1.42
CA PRO A 71 9.80 -26.65 -1.96
C PRO A 71 10.21 -26.36 -3.42
N LEU A 72 9.39 -25.66 -4.22
CA LEU A 72 9.64 -25.43 -5.65
C LEU A 72 9.44 -23.96 -6.05
N PHE A 73 10.52 -23.17 -6.04
CA PHE A 73 10.45 -21.77 -6.48
C PHE A 73 11.78 -21.26 -7.03
N GLU A 74 11.70 -20.12 -7.71
CA GLU A 74 12.85 -19.32 -8.13
C GLU A 74 12.67 -17.84 -7.77
N VAL A 75 13.77 -17.09 -7.76
CA VAL A 75 13.78 -15.63 -7.51
C VAL A 75 14.46 -14.90 -8.65
N VAL A 76 13.74 -13.95 -9.26
CA VAL A 76 14.23 -13.14 -10.37
C VAL A 76 14.25 -11.68 -9.95
N PHE A 77 15.44 -11.10 -9.90
CA PHE A 77 15.62 -9.67 -9.66
C PHE A 77 15.73 -8.94 -11.00
N SER A 78 15.09 -7.79 -11.13
CA SER A 78 15.12 -6.97 -12.36
C SER A 78 15.68 -5.59 -12.04
N VAL A 79 16.75 -5.19 -12.72
CA VAL A 79 17.32 -3.84 -12.65
C VAL A 79 17.45 -3.26 -14.05
N ALA A 80 17.20 -1.96 -14.20
CA ALA A 80 17.27 -1.32 -15.51
C ALA A 80 18.73 -1.14 -15.98
N GLN A 81 19.66 -0.92 -15.05
CA GLN A 81 21.04 -0.55 -15.34
C GLN A 81 22.03 -1.38 -14.50
N PRO A 82 23.21 -1.74 -15.05
CA PRO A 82 24.20 -2.57 -14.36
C PRO A 82 24.87 -1.87 -13.17
N ASN A 83 24.86 -0.53 -13.15
CA ASN A 83 25.44 0.29 -12.08
C ASN A 83 24.43 0.64 -10.98
N ASP A 84 23.20 0.10 -11.02
CA ASP A 84 22.23 0.32 -9.96
C ASP A 84 22.78 -0.25 -8.63
N PRO A 85 22.79 0.52 -7.53
CA PRO A 85 23.37 0.07 -6.26
C PRO A 85 22.66 -1.17 -5.69
N ALA A 86 21.44 -1.49 -6.12
CA ALA A 86 20.77 -2.73 -5.75
C ALA A 86 21.49 -4.00 -6.23
N VAL A 87 22.28 -3.90 -7.30
CA VAL A 87 23.04 -5.03 -7.87
C VAL A 87 24.00 -5.63 -6.86
N ALA A 88 24.68 -4.79 -6.06
CA ALA A 88 25.62 -5.27 -5.04
C ALA A 88 24.89 -6.10 -3.97
N VAL A 89 23.77 -5.58 -3.46
CA VAL A 89 22.93 -6.25 -2.45
C VAL A 89 22.40 -7.59 -2.97
N VAL A 90 21.94 -7.64 -4.22
CA VAL A 90 21.46 -8.89 -4.84
C VAL A 90 22.58 -9.92 -4.96
N LYS A 91 23.77 -9.52 -5.42
CA LYS A 91 24.93 -10.43 -5.54
C LYS A 91 25.33 -11.02 -4.19
N ASP A 92 25.33 -10.22 -3.13
CA ASP A 92 25.63 -10.68 -1.78
C ASP A 92 24.59 -11.70 -1.28
N LEU A 93 23.30 -11.46 -1.54
CA LEU A 93 22.24 -12.40 -1.19
C LEU A 93 22.33 -13.71 -1.98
N MET A 94 22.59 -13.65 -3.28
CA MET A 94 22.79 -14.85 -4.11
C MET A 94 23.99 -15.68 -3.62
N LYS A 95 25.07 -15.02 -3.19
CA LYS A 95 26.23 -15.70 -2.57
C LYS A 95 25.87 -16.32 -1.22
N GLN A 96 25.05 -15.65 -0.41
CA GLN A 96 24.63 -16.15 0.90
C GLN A 96 23.65 -17.33 0.80
N TYR A 97 22.80 -17.37 -0.22
CA TYR A 97 21.76 -18.39 -0.41
C TYR A 97 21.97 -19.21 -1.70
N PRO A 98 23.09 -19.94 -1.87
CA PRO A 98 23.43 -20.62 -3.13
C PRO A 98 22.52 -21.80 -3.47
N LYS A 99 21.69 -22.26 -2.51
CA LYS A 99 20.73 -23.36 -2.71
C LYS A 99 19.41 -22.90 -3.33
N VAL A 100 19.16 -21.59 -3.37
CA VAL A 100 17.94 -21.03 -3.97
C VAL A 100 18.24 -20.67 -5.42
N ASP A 101 17.38 -21.11 -6.34
CA ASP A 101 17.45 -20.77 -7.75
C ASP A 101 17.15 -19.27 -7.93
N ALA A 102 18.20 -18.47 -8.07
CA ALA A 102 18.09 -17.02 -8.16
C ALA A 102 18.90 -16.48 -9.34
N ARG A 103 18.34 -15.47 -10.03
CA ARG A 103 19.04 -14.74 -11.10
C ARG A 103 18.77 -13.24 -11.03
N LEU A 104 19.72 -12.48 -11.54
CA LEU A 104 19.61 -11.05 -11.78
C LEU A 104 19.53 -10.79 -13.27
N ILE A 105 18.46 -10.15 -13.72
CA ILE A 105 18.29 -9.68 -15.10
C ILE A 105 18.57 -8.17 -15.10
N ILE A 106 19.50 -7.77 -15.97
CA ILE A 106 19.92 -6.38 -16.14
C ILE A 106 19.46 -5.91 -17.52
N GLY A 107 18.74 -4.80 -17.55
CA GLY A 107 18.22 -4.18 -18.75
C GLY A 107 16.69 -4.06 -18.73
N GLU A 108 16.19 -3.08 -19.47
CA GLU A 108 14.77 -2.89 -19.67
C GLU A 108 14.36 -3.22 -21.11
N LYS A 109 13.11 -3.62 -21.31
CA LYS A 109 12.48 -3.76 -22.62
C LYS A 109 11.31 -2.79 -22.66
N ASN A 110 11.34 -1.85 -23.60
CA ASN A 110 10.28 -0.88 -23.75
C ASN A 110 9.03 -1.55 -24.34
N VAL A 111 8.02 -1.78 -23.49
CA VAL A 111 6.70 -2.30 -23.88
C VAL A 111 5.57 -1.30 -23.55
N GLY A 112 5.94 -0.10 -23.11
CA GLY A 112 5.03 0.93 -22.70
C GLY A 112 5.73 2.04 -21.91
N ILE A 113 4.92 2.88 -21.28
CA ILE A 113 5.40 4.05 -20.54
C ILE A 113 5.71 3.77 -19.07
N ASN A 114 5.22 2.65 -18.53
CA ASN A 114 5.44 2.27 -17.14
C ASN A 114 6.87 1.71 -16.96
N PRO A 115 7.76 2.43 -16.26
CA PRO A 115 9.15 2.00 -16.10
C PRO A 115 9.28 0.74 -15.24
N LYS A 116 8.31 0.44 -14.37
CA LYS A 116 8.30 -0.80 -13.58
C LYS A 116 8.02 -2.00 -14.48
N ILE A 117 7.04 -1.89 -15.39
CA ILE A 117 6.75 -2.94 -16.38
C ILE A 117 7.93 -3.15 -17.32
N ASN A 118 8.50 -2.07 -17.87
CA ASN A 118 9.67 -2.17 -18.76
C ASN A 118 10.87 -2.85 -18.11
N ASN A 119 11.07 -2.63 -16.80
CA ASN A 119 12.10 -3.29 -16.00
C ASN A 119 11.81 -4.78 -15.77
N MET A 120 10.56 -5.17 -15.48
CA MET A 120 10.24 -6.54 -15.07
C MET A 120 9.75 -7.46 -16.19
N ILE A 121 9.44 -6.95 -17.38
CA ILE A 121 8.84 -7.74 -18.47
C ILE A 121 9.72 -8.91 -18.91
N GLN A 122 11.04 -8.73 -18.99
CA GLN A 122 11.96 -9.83 -19.32
C GLN A 122 11.97 -10.91 -18.22
N SER A 123 11.85 -10.51 -16.96
CA SER A 123 11.73 -11.43 -15.83
C SER A 123 10.43 -12.21 -15.86
N TYR A 124 9.35 -11.57 -16.32
CA TYR A 124 8.05 -12.20 -16.52
C TYR A 124 8.04 -13.18 -17.70
N GLU A 125 8.59 -12.79 -18.84
CA GLU A 125 8.69 -13.64 -20.04
C GLU A 125 9.58 -14.88 -19.80
N SER A 126 10.67 -14.71 -19.03
CA SER A 126 11.59 -15.79 -18.68
C SER A 126 11.23 -16.55 -17.40
N ALA A 127 10.03 -16.34 -16.83
CA ALA A 127 9.57 -17.08 -15.66
C ALA A 127 9.50 -18.59 -15.95
N LYS A 128 10.11 -19.41 -15.09
CA LYS A 128 10.11 -20.87 -15.20
C LYS A 128 8.73 -21.47 -14.90
N TYR A 129 7.96 -20.82 -14.05
CA TYR A 129 6.70 -21.35 -13.56
C TYR A 129 5.51 -20.47 -13.95
N ASP A 130 4.33 -21.07 -13.98
CA ASP A 130 3.09 -20.36 -14.33
C ASP A 130 2.64 -19.42 -13.20
N ILE A 131 2.85 -19.79 -11.93
CA ILE A 131 2.54 -18.90 -10.81
C ILE A 131 3.65 -17.86 -10.68
N VAL A 132 3.31 -16.60 -10.88
CA VAL A 132 4.21 -15.46 -10.75
C VAL A 132 3.84 -14.66 -9.50
N TRP A 133 4.84 -14.36 -8.67
CA TRP A 133 4.70 -13.50 -7.51
C TRP A 133 5.48 -12.20 -7.70
N VAL A 134 4.78 -11.11 -8.01
CA VAL A 134 5.39 -9.78 -8.06
C VAL A 134 5.42 -9.19 -6.65
N LEU A 135 6.62 -8.90 -6.17
CA LEU A 135 6.87 -8.43 -4.80
C LEU A 135 7.78 -7.20 -4.83
N ASP A 136 7.35 -6.10 -4.23
CA ASP A 136 8.09 -4.83 -4.23
C ASP A 136 9.41 -4.95 -3.45
N SER A 137 10.43 -4.19 -3.83
CA SER A 137 11.77 -4.19 -3.21
C SER A 137 11.78 -3.74 -1.75
N ASN A 138 10.84 -2.88 -1.34
CA ASN A 138 10.72 -2.38 0.03
C ASN A 138 9.81 -3.22 0.94
N VAL A 139 9.43 -4.42 0.48
CA VAL A 139 8.51 -5.32 1.20
C VAL A 139 9.22 -6.61 1.63
N TYR A 140 8.96 -7.04 2.86
CA TYR A 140 9.20 -8.42 3.29
C TYR A 140 7.92 -9.12 3.70
N VAL A 141 7.99 -10.45 3.72
CA VAL A 141 6.90 -11.34 4.09
C VAL A 141 7.43 -12.45 5.01
N ASP A 142 6.53 -13.08 5.75
CA ASP A 142 6.87 -14.21 6.61
C ASP A 142 7.37 -15.43 5.79
N PRO A 143 8.24 -16.29 6.36
CA PRO A 143 8.75 -17.47 5.67
C PRO A 143 7.68 -18.40 5.07
N GLY A 144 6.56 -18.61 5.74
CA GLY A 144 5.48 -19.48 5.26
C GLY A 144 4.49 -18.82 4.28
N CYS A 145 4.71 -17.57 3.90
CA CYS A 145 3.77 -16.77 3.13
C CYS A 145 3.52 -17.35 1.73
N MET A 146 4.58 -17.80 1.04
CA MET A 146 4.45 -18.41 -0.29
C MET A 146 3.52 -19.62 -0.28
N GLY A 147 3.75 -20.57 0.61
CA GLY A 147 2.97 -21.81 0.67
C GLY A 147 1.50 -21.56 0.99
N ARG A 148 1.20 -20.68 1.95
CA ARG A 148 -0.18 -20.26 2.25
C ARG A 148 -0.84 -19.56 1.06
N SER A 149 -0.06 -18.80 0.29
CA SER A 149 -0.54 -18.11 -0.91
C SER A 149 -0.84 -19.10 -2.03
N VAL A 150 0.01 -20.09 -2.25
CA VAL A 150 -0.25 -21.18 -3.20
C VAL A 150 -1.48 -21.98 -2.79
N ASP A 151 -1.62 -22.36 -1.51
CA ASP A 151 -2.81 -23.06 -1.01
C ASP A 151 -4.11 -22.31 -1.32
N LYS A 152 -4.08 -20.96 -1.27
CA LYS A 152 -5.21 -20.12 -1.68
C LYS A 152 -5.39 -20.09 -3.19
N MET A 153 -4.30 -19.93 -3.93
CA MET A 153 -4.28 -19.85 -5.39
C MET A 153 -4.84 -21.12 -6.03
N MET A 154 -4.60 -22.28 -5.41
CA MET A 154 -5.07 -23.58 -5.90
C MET A 154 -6.55 -23.84 -5.63
N LYS A 155 -7.26 -22.94 -4.92
CA LYS A 155 -8.71 -23.08 -4.75
C LYS A 155 -9.45 -22.78 -6.06
N PRO A 156 -10.55 -23.51 -6.34
CA PRO A 156 -11.37 -23.25 -7.53
C PRO A 156 -11.86 -21.80 -7.58
N GLY A 157 -11.69 -21.16 -8.75
CA GLY A 157 -12.15 -19.79 -8.99
C GLY A 157 -11.27 -18.68 -8.41
N VAL A 158 -10.10 -18.99 -7.84
CA VAL A 158 -9.13 -17.98 -7.39
C VAL A 158 -8.15 -17.65 -8.52
N GLY A 159 -8.10 -16.38 -8.90
CA GLY A 159 -7.21 -15.88 -9.96
C GLY A 159 -6.07 -15.01 -9.47
N LEU A 160 -6.16 -14.49 -8.23
CA LEU A 160 -5.12 -13.65 -7.65
C LEU A 160 -5.11 -13.77 -6.13
N VAL A 161 -3.92 -13.88 -5.55
CA VAL A 161 -3.69 -13.82 -4.11
C VAL A 161 -2.83 -12.60 -3.78
N HIS A 162 -3.21 -11.85 -2.76
CA HIS A 162 -2.54 -10.62 -2.39
C HIS A 162 -2.53 -10.42 -0.88
N HIS A 163 -1.67 -9.52 -0.42
CA HIS A 163 -1.42 -9.29 1.00
C HIS A 163 -1.74 -7.86 1.39
N LEU A 164 -2.18 -7.66 2.64
CA LEU A 164 -2.41 -6.33 3.18
C LEU A 164 -1.06 -5.63 3.39
N PRO A 165 -0.83 -4.45 2.79
CA PRO A 165 0.33 -3.63 3.12
C PRO A 165 0.29 -3.18 4.59
N PHE A 166 1.40 -3.34 5.30
CA PHE A 166 1.53 -2.95 6.70
C PHE A 166 2.85 -2.20 6.90
N GLY A 167 2.77 -0.96 7.38
CA GLY A 167 3.92 -0.08 7.56
C GLY A 167 4.79 -0.49 8.75
N VAL A 168 6.11 -0.55 8.55
CA VAL A 168 7.06 -0.82 9.64
C VAL A 168 8.30 0.06 9.55
N ARG A 169 8.99 0.21 10.68
CA ARG A 169 10.24 0.99 10.81
C ARG A 169 10.13 2.44 10.31
N PRO A 170 9.14 3.23 10.77
CA PRO A 170 9.18 4.67 10.54
C PRO A 170 10.36 5.29 11.32
N GLN A 171 11.10 6.22 10.70
CA GLN A 171 12.23 6.91 11.33
C GLN A 171 12.00 8.42 11.49
N THR A 172 10.94 8.95 10.88
CA THR A 172 10.62 10.38 10.79
C THR A 172 9.11 10.62 10.84
N LEU A 173 8.70 11.87 11.07
CA LEU A 173 7.28 12.23 11.07
C LEU A 173 6.56 11.86 9.76
N GLY A 174 7.15 12.11 8.59
CA GLY A 174 6.51 11.75 7.31
C GLY A 174 6.30 10.23 7.20
N SER A 175 7.28 9.43 7.60
CA SER A 175 7.13 7.96 7.64
C SER A 175 6.08 7.49 8.66
N GLU A 176 5.92 8.18 9.80
CA GLU A 176 4.83 7.90 10.76
C GLU A 176 3.45 8.22 10.16
N LEU A 177 3.33 9.27 9.36
CA LEU A 177 2.09 9.58 8.64
C LEU A 177 1.74 8.50 7.60
N GLU A 178 2.74 7.94 6.91
CA GLU A 178 2.52 6.81 6.00
C GLU A 178 2.13 5.53 6.74
N LEU A 179 2.81 5.21 7.84
CA LEU A 179 2.43 4.10 8.70
C LEU A 179 0.98 4.26 9.18
N MET A 180 0.65 5.43 9.71
CA MET A 180 -0.69 5.74 10.20
C MET A 180 -1.75 5.58 9.09
N PHE A 181 -1.45 5.98 7.86
CA PHE A 181 -2.37 5.77 6.73
C PHE A 181 -2.53 4.28 6.38
N LEU A 182 -1.42 3.55 6.21
CA LEU A 182 -1.41 2.14 5.81
C LEU A 182 -2.13 1.26 6.83
N ASP A 183 -1.86 1.49 8.11
CA ASP A 183 -2.27 0.58 9.19
C ASP A 183 -3.64 0.95 9.80
N THR A 184 -4.27 2.04 9.35
CA THR A 184 -5.62 2.45 9.80
C THR A 184 -6.61 2.53 8.64
N VAL A 185 -6.76 3.69 7.99
CA VAL A 185 -7.75 3.93 6.93
C VAL A 185 -7.57 3.00 5.75
N HIS A 186 -6.33 2.81 5.30
CA HIS A 186 -6.09 1.92 4.18
C HIS A 186 -6.47 0.49 4.57
N ALA A 187 -5.94 -0.02 5.67
CA ALA A 187 -6.22 -1.38 6.13
C ALA A 187 -7.70 -1.67 6.36
N LYS A 188 -8.46 -0.77 7.01
CA LYS A 188 -9.88 -0.99 7.31
C LYS A 188 -10.72 -1.12 6.04
N MET A 189 -10.51 -0.23 5.08
CA MET A 189 -11.26 -0.27 3.82
C MET A 189 -10.77 -1.40 2.90
N TYR A 190 -9.46 -1.66 2.86
CA TYR A 190 -8.89 -2.73 2.05
C TYR A 190 -9.38 -4.11 2.50
N LEU A 191 -9.40 -4.38 3.80
CA LEU A 191 -9.91 -5.64 4.33
C LEU A 191 -11.42 -5.79 4.11
N PHE A 192 -12.20 -4.73 4.30
CA PHE A 192 -13.63 -4.76 4.10
C PHE A 192 -14.00 -5.04 2.63
N ILE A 193 -13.41 -4.28 1.69
CA ILE A 193 -13.70 -4.45 0.26
C ILE A 193 -13.31 -5.85 -0.21
N ASN A 194 -12.12 -6.34 0.13
CA ASN A 194 -11.68 -7.67 -0.28
C ASN A 194 -12.44 -8.82 0.41
N TRP A 195 -12.98 -8.61 1.61
CA TRP A 195 -13.86 -9.59 2.25
C TRP A 195 -15.24 -9.66 1.59
N THR A 196 -15.81 -8.51 1.21
CA THR A 196 -17.09 -8.47 0.50
C THR A 196 -16.98 -8.95 -0.95
N GLY A 197 -15.80 -8.80 -1.56
CA GLY A 197 -15.56 -9.17 -2.96
C GLY A 197 -16.39 -8.35 -3.96
N LEU A 198 -16.88 -7.17 -3.55
CA LEU A 198 -17.74 -6.32 -4.38
C LEU A 198 -17.01 -5.67 -5.56
N ALA A 199 -15.70 -5.49 -5.44
CA ALA A 199 -14.85 -4.93 -6.47
C ALA A 199 -13.41 -5.43 -6.31
N SER A 200 -12.67 -5.43 -7.41
CA SER A 200 -11.20 -5.57 -7.38
C SER A 200 -10.58 -4.46 -6.53
N CYS A 201 -9.87 -4.84 -5.47
CA CYS A 201 -9.18 -3.90 -4.59
C CYS A 201 -7.79 -4.43 -4.23
N VAL A 202 -6.84 -4.21 -5.14
CA VAL A 202 -5.47 -4.71 -5.02
C VAL A 202 -4.49 -3.55 -5.13
N VAL A 203 -3.52 -3.50 -4.21
CA VAL A 203 -2.41 -2.56 -4.24
C VAL A 203 -1.12 -3.31 -4.53
N GLY A 204 -0.24 -2.71 -5.33
CA GLY A 204 1.09 -3.20 -5.64
C GLY A 204 1.96 -3.20 -4.40
N LYS A 205 2.16 -4.41 -3.87
CA LYS A 205 3.19 -4.73 -2.88
C LYS A 205 3.56 -6.19 -2.99
N SER A 206 2.56 -7.07 -3.02
CA SER A 206 2.73 -8.51 -2.99
C SER A 206 1.52 -9.17 -3.66
N ASN A 207 1.68 -9.50 -4.95
CA ASN A 207 0.60 -10.01 -5.80
C ASN A 207 1.04 -11.31 -6.49
N LEU A 208 0.30 -12.38 -6.26
CA LEU A 208 0.51 -13.72 -6.83
C LEU A 208 -0.63 -14.00 -7.82
N TYR A 209 -0.31 -14.38 -9.05
CA TYR A 209 -1.28 -14.75 -10.08
C TYR A 209 -0.68 -15.70 -11.11
N ARG A 210 -1.50 -16.30 -11.97
CA ARG A 210 -1.02 -17.14 -13.08
C ARG A 210 -0.64 -16.29 -14.29
N ARG A 211 0.49 -16.60 -14.89
CA ARG A 211 0.87 -16.06 -16.20
C ARG A 211 -0.15 -16.47 -17.26
N SER A 212 -0.58 -17.73 -17.27
CA SER A 212 -1.60 -18.25 -18.18
C SER A 212 -2.95 -17.52 -18.11
N ASP A 213 -3.32 -16.99 -16.94
CA ASP A 213 -4.52 -16.14 -16.82
C ASP A 213 -4.28 -14.73 -17.38
N LEU A 214 -3.10 -14.15 -17.13
CA LEU A 214 -2.77 -12.82 -17.63
C LEU A 214 -2.54 -12.80 -19.15
N ASP A 215 -2.03 -13.88 -19.73
CA ASP A 215 -1.83 -14.03 -21.18
C ASP A 215 -3.15 -13.92 -21.96
N LYS A 216 -4.29 -14.31 -21.35
CA LYS A 216 -5.63 -14.17 -21.94
C LYS A 216 -6.05 -12.71 -22.17
N VAL A 217 -5.41 -11.75 -21.50
CA VAL A 217 -5.63 -10.30 -21.64
C VAL A 217 -4.41 -9.56 -22.20
N GLY A 218 -3.55 -10.27 -22.93
CA GLY A 218 -2.38 -9.69 -23.60
C GLY A 218 -1.11 -9.69 -22.75
N GLY A 219 -1.09 -10.44 -21.65
CA GLY A 219 0.07 -10.60 -20.78
C GLY A 219 0.46 -9.31 -20.05
N MET A 220 1.62 -9.34 -19.37
CA MET A 220 2.13 -8.20 -18.60
C MET A 220 2.34 -6.93 -19.46
N ALA A 221 2.74 -7.09 -20.73
CA ALA A 221 3.00 -5.97 -21.63
C ALA A 221 1.77 -5.09 -21.89
N ALA A 222 0.56 -5.67 -21.91
CA ALA A 222 -0.68 -4.93 -22.12
C ALA A 222 -0.93 -3.84 -21.06
N PHE A 223 -0.33 -3.99 -19.88
CA PHE A 223 -0.45 -3.06 -18.76
C PHE A 223 0.65 -1.99 -18.73
N GLY A 224 1.63 -2.05 -19.63
CA GLY A 224 2.73 -1.09 -19.73
C GLY A 224 2.30 0.35 -20.02
N LYS A 225 1.07 0.57 -20.47
CA LYS A 225 0.49 1.91 -20.73
C LYS A 225 -0.11 2.60 -19.50
N TYR A 226 -0.16 1.92 -18.34
CA TYR A 226 -0.80 2.41 -17.13
C TYR A 226 0.19 2.57 -15.97
N MET A 227 -0.03 3.54 -15.08
CA MET A 227 0.79 3.74 -13.88
C MET A 227 0.40 2.86 -12.68
N ALA A 228 -0.86 2.44 -12.60
CA ALA A 228 -1.34 1.48 -11.60
C ALA A 228 -1.49 0.10 -12.25
N GLU A 229 -0.35 -0.48 -12.67
CA GLU A 229 -0.36 -1.77 -13.37
C GLU A 229 -0.96 -2.87 -12.50
N ASP A 230 -0.66 -2.85 -11.21
CA ASP A 230 -1.13 -3.77 -10.18
C ASP A 230 -2.66 -3.87 -10.13
N ASN A 231 -3.34 -2.74 -9.96
CA ASN A 231 -4.79 -2.65 -9.84
C ASN A 231 -5.48 -3.03 -11.15
N LEU A 232 -4.88 -2.70 -12.30
CA LEU A 232 -5.46 -3.04 -13.60
C LEU A 232 -5.25 -4.50 -13.99
N VAL A 233 -4.09 -5.09 -13.66
CA VAL A 233 -3.88 -6.55 -13.74
C VAL A 233 -4.93 -7.27 -12.89
N ALA A 234 -5.11 -6.84 -11.64
CA ALA A 234 -6.10 -7.42 -10.74
C ALA A 234 -7.54 -7.26 -11.25
N THR A 235 -7.88 -6.09 -11.80
CA THR A 235 -9.20 -5.80 -12.37
C THR A 235 -9.46 -6.64 -13.60
N ALA A 236 -8.48 -6.82 -14.48
CA ALA A 236 -8.61 -7.69 -15.65
C ALA A 236 -8.87 -9.14 -15.25
N ILE A 237 -8.14 -9.67 -14.26
CA ILE A 237 -8.36 -11.02 -13.70
C ILE A 237 -9.75 -11.12 -13.05
N PHE A 238 -10.17 -10.10 -12.29
CA PHE A 238 -11.48 -10.07 -11.65
C PHE A 238 -12.62 -10.10 -12.68
N ASN A 239 -12.48 -9.34 -13.77
CA ASN A 239 -13.47 -9.26 -14.85
C ASN A 239 -13.58 -10.57 -15.67
N MET A 240 -12.60 -11.48 -15.59
CA MET A 240 -12.74 -12.84 -16.13
C MET A 240 -13.65 -13.74 -15.28
N GLY A 241 -14.14 -13.25 -14.13
CA GLY A 241 -14.97 -14.01 -13.20
C GLY A 241 -14.19 -14.69 -12.07
N TYR A 242 -12.87 -14.44 -11.96
CA TYR A 242 -12.07 -14.93 -10.86
C TYR A 242 -12.21 -14.08 -9.60
N LYS A 243 -11.97 -14.71 -8.45
CA LYS A 243 -11.93 -14.07 -7.13
C LYS A 243 -10.51 -13.73 -6.72
N HIS A 244 -10.41 -12.71 -5.87
CA HIS A 244 -9.19 -12.37 -5.15
C HIS A 244 -9.23 -12.96 -3.74
N GLU A 245 -8.09 -13.43 -3.25
CA GLU A 245 -7.97 -14.03 -1.92
C GLU A 245 -6.81 -13.41 -1.14
N MET A 246 -6.97 -13.37 0.19
CA MET A 246 -5.94 -12.94 1.12
C MET A 246 -5.57 -14.08 2.08
N THR A 247 -4.30 -14.12 2.46
CA THR A 247 -3.75 -15.07 3.45
C THR A 247 -3.77 -14.47 4.86
N SER A 248 -3.24 -15.21 5.83
CA SER A 248 -2.96 -14.71 7.20
C SER A 248 -1.63 -13.94 7.27
N ASP A 249 -1.09 -13.49 6.15
CA ASP A 249 0.19 -12.79 6.06
C ASP A 249 0.01 -11.31 5.72
N LEU A 250 0.96 -10.52 6.18
CA LEU A 250 1.09 -9.10 5.85
C LEU A 250 2.24 -8.89 4.85
N ALA A 251 2.10 -7.87 4.02
CA ALA A 251 3.20 -7.33 3.23
C ALA A 251 3.84 -6.20 4.03
N TYR A 252 4.87 -6.54 4.81
CA TYR A 252 5.55 -5.58 5.68
C TYR A 252 6.41 -4.62 4.85
N GLN A 253 6.03 -3.34 4.85
CA GLN A 253 6.68 -2.28 4.09
C GLN A 253 7.64 -1.50 5.00
N SER A 254 8.96 -1.64 4.77
CA SER A 254 9.95 -0.85 5.48
C SER A 254 9.91 0.61 4.99
N LEU A 255 9.55 1.55 5.88
CA LEU A 255 9.31 2.95 5.52
C LEU A 255 10.57 3.83 5.58
N GLY A 256 11.42 3.65 6.60
CA GLY A 256 12.64 4.44 6.74
C GLY A 256 12.39 5.92 7.00
N SER A 257 13.22 6.78 6.42
CA SER A 257 13.13 8.24 6.54
C SER A 257 12.37 8.85 5.36
N MET A 258 11.41 9.72 5.65
CA MET A 258 10.60 10.43 4.66
C MET A 258 10.08 11.74 5.26
N THR A 259 10.22 12.86 4.54
CA THR A 259 9.69 14.13 5.03
C THR A 259 8.15 14.16 4.98
N PRO A 260 7.46 15.01 5.76
CA PRO A 260 6.02 15.20 5.63
C PRO A 260 5.57 15.65 4.23
N SER A 261 6.43 16.40 3.53
CA SER A 261 6.20 16.82 2.13
C SER A 261 6.24 15.62 1.18
N ASP A 262 7.25 14.75 1.33
CA ASP A 262 7.36 13.52 0.55
C ASP A 262 6.15 12.60 0.77
N TYR A 263 5.70 12.45 2.02
CA TYR A 263 4.47 11.74 2.35
C TYR A 263 3.28 12.34 1.59
N PHE A 264 3.10 13.65 1.69
CA PHE A 264 1.98 14.36 1.06
C PHE A 264 1.97 14.16 -0.46
N LEU A 265 3.11 14.38 -1.12
CA LEU A 265 3.24 14.26 -2.57
C LEU A 265 3.07 12.80 -3.03
N ARG A 266 3.62 11.84 -2.28
CA ARG A 266 3.48 10.41 -2.57
C ARG A 266 2.03 9.95 -2.48
N ARG A 267 1.32 10.32 -1.41
CA ARG A 267 -0.10 10.01 -1.25
C ARG A 267 -0.96 10.74 -2.28
N ALA A 268 -0.66 12.01 -2.57
CA ALA A 268 -1.34 12.76 -3.62
C ALA A 268 -1.19 12.09 -5.00
N ARG A 269 0.01 11.58 -5.32
CA ARG A 269 0.25 10.79 -6.53
C ARG A 269 -0.64 9.54 -6.58
N TRP A 270 -0.73 8.76 -5.50
CA TRP A 270 -1.57 7.55 -5.47
C TRP A 270 -3.05 7.87 -5.66
N THR A 271 -3.57 8.92 -5.02
CA THR A 271 -4.95 9.36 -5.23
C THR A 271 -5.17 9.89 -6.65
N ARG A 272 -4.20 10.61 -7.21
CA ARG A 272 -4.27 11.13 -8.59
C ARG A 272 -4.30 9.99 -9.61
N ILE A 273 -3.45 8.97 -9.48
CA ILE A 273 -3.46 7.78 -10.36
C ILE A 273 -4.81 7.03 -10.28
N ARG A 274 -5.41 6.97 -9.08
CA ARG A 274 -6.71 6.31 -8.85
C ARG A 274 -7.91 7.07 -9.42
N LYS A 275 -7.78 8.38 -9.63
CA LYS A 275 -8.86 9.29 -10.08
C LYS A 275 -9.65 8.77 -11.28
N TYR A 276 -8.98 8.18 -12.27
CA TYR A 276 -9.62 7.67 -13.48
C TYR A 276 -9.62 6.13 -13.58
N THR A 277 -8.87 5.42 -12.72
CA THR A 277 -8.87 3.95 -12.72
C THR A 277 -9.94 3.38 -11.79
N VAL A 278 -10.25 4.06 -10.69
CA VAL A 278 -11.30 3.70 -9.71
C VAL A 278 -12.08 4.95 -9.29
N THR A 279 -12.70 5.60 -10.27
CA THR A 279 -13.36 6.92 -10.10
C THR A 279 -14.42 6.93 -9.01
N ALA A 280 -15.30 5.92 -8.96
CA ALA A 280 -16.34 5.86 -7.94
C ALA A 280 -15.75 5.83 -6.52
N ALA A 281 -14.74 4.99 -6.28
CA ALA A 281 -14.04 4.94 -5.01
C ALA A 281 -13.31 6.27 -4.70
N THR A 282 -12.73 6.91 -5.71
CA THR A 282 -12.05 8.21 -5.53
C THR A 282 -13.04 9.31 -5.15
N VAL A 283 -14.23 9.37 -5.77
CA VAL A 283 -15.26 10.37 -5.43
C VAL A 283 -15.79 10.16 -4.00
N VAL A 284 -15.89 8.90 -3.56
CA VAL A 284 -16.37 8.55 -2.22
C VAL A 284 -15.30 8.75 -1.13
N GLU A 285 -14.00 8.78 -1.48
CA GLU A 285 -12.87 8.84 -0.55
C GLU A 285 -13.02 9.89 0.57
N PRO A 286 -13.42 11.16 0.31
CA PRO A 286 -13.60 12.16 1.38
C PRO A 286 -14.66 11.78 2.42
N PHE A 287 -15.66 10.99 2.04
CA PHE A 287 -16.79 10.62 2.90
C PHE A 287 -16.53 9.34 3.71
N ILE A 288 -15.41 8.67 3.46
CA ILE A 288 -14.92 7.51 4.23
C ILE A 288 -13.68 7.87 5.08
N GLU A 289 -13.27 9.13 5.06
CA GLU A 289 -12.26 9.74 5.94
C GLU A 289 -12.94 10.48 7.10
N MET A 290 -12.26 10.65 8.25
CA MET A 290 -12.89 11.14 9.48
C MET A 290 -13.60 12.49 9.29
N ILE A 291 -12.90 13.49 8.75
CA ILE A 291 -13.43 14.86 8.70
C ILE A 291 -14.67 14.94 7.80
N GLY A 292 -14.60 14.41 6.58
CA GLY A 292 -15.72 14.48 5.65
C GLY A 292 -16.92 13.65 6.12
N CYS A 293 -16.66 12.44 6.63
CA CYS A 293 -17.68 11.59 7.23
C CYS A 293 -18.37 12.26 8.43
N GLY A 294 -17.57 12.81 9.36
CA GLY A 294 -18.05 13.46 10.58
C GLY A 294 -18.89 14.70 10.33
N LEU A 295 -18.46 15.58 9.41
CA LEU A 295 -19.20 16.80 9.07
C LEU A 295 -20.56 16.49 8.43
N VAL A 296 -20.56 15.56 7.46
CA VAL A 296 -21.79 15.15 6.76
C VAL A 296 -22.75 14.44 7.72
N ALA A 297 -22.23 13.56 8.57
CA ALA A 297 -23.01 12.87 9.58
C ALA A 297 -23.58 13.83 10.62
N SER A 298 -22.76 14.76 11.15
CA SER A 298 -23.20 15.76 12.13
C SER A 298 -24.40 16.57 11.63
N TYR A 299 -24.36 17.00 10.36
CA TYR A 299 -25.50 17.65 9.71
C TYR A 299 -26.73 16.73 9.63
N GLY A 300 -26.54 15.46 9.23
CA GLY A 300 -27.64 14.49 9.16
C GLY A 300 -28.30 14.19 10.51
N PHE A 301 -27.51 14.01 11.56
CA PHE A 301 -28.00 13.74 12.91
C PHE A 301 -28.67 14.95 13.56
N ASN A 302 -28.17 16.17 13.27
CA ASN A 302 -28.82 17.39 13.70
C ASN A 302 -30.22 17.54 13.07
N LEU A 303 -30.35 17.32 11.76
CA LEU A 303 -31.63 17.42 11.07
C LEU A 303 -32.67 16.39 11.54
N LEU A 304 -32.25 15.15 11.84
CA LEU A 304 -33.17 14.05 12.14
C LEU A 304 -33.54 13.90 13.60
N TRP A 305 -32.58 14.14 14.49
CA TRP A 305 -32.75 13.87 15.92
C TRP A 305 -32.47 15.09 16.79
N ASN A 306 -32.28 16.27 16.19
CA ASN A 306 -31.95 17.51 16.90
C ASN A 306 -30.70 17.37 17.80
N ILE A 307 -29.77 16.49 17.43
CA ILE A 307 -28.50 16.36 18.14
C ILE A 307 -27.63 17.55 17.78
N HIS A 308 -27.11 18.25 18.78
CA HIS A 308 -26.25 19.40 18.55
C HIS A 308 -24.98 18.99 17.77
N ALA A 309 -24.67 19.71 16.70
CA ALA A 309 -23.62 19.33 15.75
C ALA A 309 -22.24 19.14 16.41
N LEU A 310 -21.88 20.01 17.35
CA LEU A 310 -20.60 19.90 18.08
C LEU A 310 -20.54 18.67 19.00
N ASN A 311 -21.67 18.30 19.62
CA ASN A 311 -21.72 17.13 20.50
C ASN A 311 -21.54 15.85 19.68
N PHE A 312 -22.18 15.79 18.51
CA PHE A 312 -21.99 14.68 17.58
C PHE A 312 -20.56 14.62 17.05
N LEU A 313 -19.97 15.76 16.65
CA LEU A 313 -18.59 15.79 16.17
C LEU A 313 -17.59 15.33 17.23
N ALA A 314 -17.76 15.77 18.48
CA ALA A 314 -16.92 15.31 19.59
C ALA A 314 -17.02 13.79 19.78
N PHE A 315 -18.24 13.25 19.79
CA PHE A 315 -18.48 11.80 19.84
C PHE A 315 -17.84 11.07 18.66
N HIS A 316 -18.05 11.57 17.43
CA HIS A 316 -17.53 10.97 16.21
C HIS A 316 -16.00 10.92 16.20
N VAL A 317 -15.31 12.00 16.56
CA VAL A 317 -13.84 12.05 16.62
C VAL A 317 -13.29 11.02 17.61
N VAL A 318 -13.90 10.93 18.81
CA VAL A 318 -13.50 9.93 19.81
C VAL A 318 -13.76 8.50 19.30
N ALA A 319 -14.94 8.24 18.74
CA ALA A 319 -15.29 6.93 18.21
C ALA A 319 -14.36 6.50 17.05
N TRP A 320 -14.04 7.43 16.15
CA TRP A 320 -13.13 7.17 15.02
C TRP A 320 -11.71 6.88 15.49
N PHE A 321 -11.20 7.65 16.45
CA PHE A 321 -9.91 7.41 17.08
C PHE A 321 -9.83 6.01 17.70
N LEU A 322 -10.85 5.61 18.46
CA LEU A 322 -10.91 4.28 19.10
C LEU A 322 -10.96 3.15 18.06
N VAL A 323 -11.65 3.36 16.95
CA VAL A 323 -11.68 2.41 15.82
C VAL A 323 -10.30 2.27 15.19
N ASP A 324 -9.63 3.38 14.86
CA ASP A 324 -8.30 3.34 14.24
C ASP A 324 -7.24 2.76 15.18
N LEU A 325 -7.30 3.08 16.48
CA LEU A 325 -6.45 2.48 17.50
C LEU A 325 -6.69 0.96 17.61
N SER A 326 -7.96 0.54 17.63
CA SER A 326 -8.33 -0.88 17.69
C SER A 326 -7.89 -1.64 16.44
N MET A 327 -7.97 -0.99 15.28
CA MET A 327 -7.54 -1.56 14.00
C MET A 327 -6.03 -1.76 13.97
N TYR A 328 -5.26 -0.75 14.37
CA TYR A 328 -3.81 -0.85 14.51
C TYR A 328 -3.42 -2.00 15.45
N GLN A 329 -3.99 -2.05 16.66
CA GLN A 329 -3.69 -3.10 17.65
C GLN A 329 -4.09 -4.50 17.17
N ALA A 330 -5.18 -4.62 16.38
CA ALA A 330 -5.60 -5.88 15.81
C ALA A 330 -4.62 -6.42 14.75
N LEU A 331 -3.92 -5.55 14.04
CA LEU A 331 -2.91 -5.93 13.04
C LEU A 331 -1.52 -6.12 13.64
N SER A 332 -1.10 -5.23 14.55
CA SER A 332 0.20 -5.35 15.21
C SER A 332 0.27 -6.54 16.16
N GLY A 333 -0.88 -6.96 16.71
CA GLY A 333 -0.95 -7.99 17.74
C GLY A 333 -0.46 -7.52 19.12
N GLU A 334 -0.19 -6.22 19.25
CA GLU A 334 0.40 -5.60 20.44
C GLU A 334 -0.48 -4.45 20.95
N LYS A 335 -0.42 -4.21 22.26
CA LYS A 335 -1.04 -3.01 22.85
C LYS A 335 -0.24 -1.78 22.47
N MET A 336 -0.92 -0.64 22.39
CA MET A 336 -0.27 0.62 22.06
C MET A 336 0.43 1.17 23.30
N ASP A 337 1.75 1.13 23.30
CA ASP A 337 2.55 1.61 24.43
C ASP A 337 2.69 3.15 24.44
N ASN A 338 2.75 3.77 23.27
CA ASN A 338 2.81 5.23 23.15
C ASN A 338 1.54 5.82 22.51
N LEU A 339 0.52 5.99 23.36
CA LEU A 339 -0.76 6.56 22.95
C LEU A 339 -0.65 8.03 22.53
N ARG A 340 0.21 8.82 23.19
CA ARG A 340 0.41 10.24 22.85
C ARG A 340 0.99 10.41 21.45
N GLY A 341 2.05 9.67 21.12
CA GLY A 341 2.66 9.68 19.79
C GLY A 341 1.70 9.17 18.72
N PHE A 342 0.91 8.13 19.04
CA PHE A 342 -0.15 7.63 18.15
C PHE A 342 -1.19 8.70 17.87
N LEU A 343 -1.73 9.34 18.92
CA LEU A 343 -2.73 10.39 18.81
C LEU A 343 -2.21 11.58 17.99
N MET A 344 -0.96 12.02 18.20
CA MET A 344 -0.36 13.11 17.43
C MET A 344 -0.24 12.77 15.94
N ALA A 345 0.33 11.61 15.60
CA ALA A 345 0.45 11.17 14.22
C ALA A 345 -0.93 10.95 13.57
N TRP A 346 -1.89 10.40 14.31
CA TRP A 346 -3.27 10.21 13.87
C TRP A 346 -3.96 11.53 13.56
N CYS A 347 -3.91 12.49 14.49
CA CYS A 347 -4.50 13.83 14.30
C CYS A 347 -3.90 14.52 13.06
N LEU A 348 -2.57 14.50 12.91
CA LEU A 348 -1.90 15.11 11.75
C LEU A 348 -2.31 14.43 10.44
N ARG A 349 -2.38 13.10 10.42
CA ARG A 349 -2.82 12.34 9.23
C ARG A 349 -4.25 12.68 8.84
N GLU A 350 -5.17 12.68 9.80
CA GLU A 350 -6.59 13.02 9.57
C GLU A 350 -6.76 14.47 9.08
N LEU A 351 -6.02 15.43 9.65
CA LEU A 351 -6.05 16.83 9.22
C LEU A 351 -5.53 17.03 7.79
N VAL A 352 -4.52 16.26 7.39
CA VAL A 352 -3.89 16.36 6.07
C VAL A 352 -4.68 15.62 4.98
N ALA A 353 -5.49 14.62 5.33
CA ALA A 353 -6.20 13.75 4.38
C ALA A 353 -7.07 14.52 3.36
N LEU A 354 -7.93 15.44 3.82
CA LEU A 354 -8.83 16.19 2.93
C LEU A 354 -8.10 17.22 2.05
N PRO A 355 -7.18 18.06 2.57
CA PRO A 355 -6.34 18.93 1.73
C PRO A 355 -5.54 18.14 0.68
N LEU A 356 -5.00 16.99 1.07
CA LEU A 356 -4.26 16.10 0.19
C LEU A 356 -5.14 15.57 -0.94
N PHE A 357 -6.35 15.10 -0.61
CA PHE A 357 -7.32 14.67 -1.60
C PHE A 357 -7.66 15.80 -2.59
N ALA A 358 -7.96 16.99 -2.10
CA ALA A 358 -8.29 18.14 -2.94
C ALA A 358 -7.13 18.50 -3.88
N TYR A 359 -5.89 18.53 -3.37
CA TYR A 359 -4.68 18.75 -4.17
C TYR A 359 -4.46 17.64 -5.22
N ALA A 360 -4.68 16.38 -4.85
CA ALA A 360 -4.52 15.23 -5.73
C ALA A 360 -5.50 15.31 -6.91
N VAL A 361 -6.79 15.52 -6.62
CA VAL A 361 -7.89 15.53 -7.61
C VAL A 361 -7.84 16.78 -8.50
N ALA A 362 -7.38 17.92 -8.00
CA ALA A 362 -7.20 19.13 -8.81
C ALA A 362 -6.09 18.97 -9.87
N GLY A 363 -5.06 18.17 -9.58
CA GLY A 363 -3.95 17.94 -10.51
C GLY A 363 -4.18 16.78 -11.49
N SER A 364 -3.47 16.80 -12.62
CA SER A 364 -3.45 15.71 -13.61
C SER A 364 -2.03 15.29 -14.02
N THR A 365 -0.99 15.83 -13.39
CA THR A 365 0.41 15.45 -13.63
C THR A 365 0.93 14.55 -12.51
N VAL A 366 1.81 13.61 -12.79
CA VAL A 366 2.37 12.67 -11.82
C VAL A 366 3.87 12.61 -12.03
N ASP A 367 4.63 12.90 -10.99
CA ASP A 367 6.08 12.69 -10.99
C ASP A 367 6.38 11.26 -10.52
N TRP A 368 7.06 10.52 -11.38
CA TRP A 368 7.45 9.14 -11.11
C TRP A 368 8.86 8.91 -11.64
N ARG A 369 9.79 8.54 -10.74
CA ARG A 369 11.18 8.20 -11.09
C ARG A 369 11.84 9.27 -11.98
N ASP A 370 11.74 10.54 -11.56
CA ASP A 370 12.39 11.69 -12.21
C ASP A 370 11.80 12.06 -13.58
N GLN A 371 10.64 11.50 -13.91
CA GLN A 371 9.86 11.83 -15.11
C GLN A 371 8.47 12.31 -14.73
N ALA A 372 8.01 13.37 -15.41
CA ALA A 372 6.67 13.90 -15.25
C ALA A 372 5.74 13.29 -16.30
N PHE A 373 4.59 12.80 -15.86
CA PHE A 373 3.58 12.19 -16.70
C PHE A 373 2.25 12.93 -16.57
N MET A 374 1.54 13.11 -17.67
CA MET A 374 0.16 13.58 -17.65
C MET A 374 -0.79 12.39 -17.69
N LEU A 375 -1.69 12.33 -16.73
CA LEU A 375 -2.75 11.34 -16.61
C LEU A 375 -3.93 11.70 -17.51
N LEU A 376 -4.36 10.74 -18.32
CA LEU A 376 -5.50 10.85 -19.22
C LEU A 376 -6.77 10.27 -18.58
N ARG A 377 -7.94 10.66 -19.11
CA ARG A 377 -9.25 10.24 -18.56
C ARG A 377 -9.54 8.75 -18.73
N ASP A 378 -8.86 8.09 -19.65
CA ASP A 378 -8.92 6.64 -19.86
C ASP A 378 -7.99 5.84 -18.91
N GLY A 379 -7.34 6.53 -17.97
CA GLY A 379 -6.40 5.95 -17.01
C GLY A 379 -4.98 5.74 -17.54
N THR A 380 -4.74 5.95 -18.83
CA THR A 380 -3.39 5.90 -19.41
C THR A 380 -2.59 7.16 -19.09
N VAL A 381 -1.28 7.14 -19.36
CA VAL A 381 -0.40 8.29 -19.13
C VAL A 381 0.42 8.62 -20.37
N ARG A 382 0.78 9.90 -20.51
CA ARG A 382 1.72 10.40 -21.52
C ARG A 382 2.88 11.16 -20.87
N PRO A 383 4.11 11.15 -21.42
CA PRO A 383 5.19 11.94 -20.87
C PRO A 383 4.85 13.43 -21.03
N VAL A 384 5.19 14.24 -20.04
CA VAL A 384 5.19 15.70 -20.18
C VAL A 384 6.50 16.07 -20.86
N THR A 385 6.45 16.38 -22.15
CA THR A 385 7.63 16.92 -22.84
C THR A 385 7.99 18.26 -22.19
N PRO A 386 9.24 18.47 -21.73
CA PRO A 386 9.64 19.80 -21.30
C PRO A 386 9.45 20.79 -22.47
N PRO A 387 9.03 22.04 -22.23
CA PRO A 387 8.98 23.03 -23.29
C PRO A 387 10.37 23.13 -23.92
N VAL A 388 10.42 23.00 -25.25
CA VAL A 388 11.65 23.17 -26.03
C VAL A 388 12.25 24.52 -25.65
N SER A 389 13.39 24.49 -24.95
CA SER A 389 14.15 25.69 -24.63
C SER A 389 14.36 26.48 -25.92
N ALA A 390 13.89 27.73 -25.94
CA ALA A 390 14.08 28.64 -27.06
C ALA A 390 15.57 28.66 -27.45
N LYS A 391 15.84 28.64 -28.76
CA LYS A 391 17.19 28.71 -29.33
C LYS A 391 18.04 29.75 -28.58
N PRO A 392 19.30 29.45 -28.20
CA PRO A 392 20.16 30.46 -27.61
C PRO A 392 20.31 31.63 -28.57
N LEU A 393 19.96 32.84 -28.12
CA LEU A 393 20.26 34.07 -28.85
C LEU A 393 21.78 34.20 -29.05
N PRO A 394 22.24 34.70 -30.20
CA PRO A 394 23.67 34.77 -30.52
C PRO A 394 24.38 35.72 -29.55
N LYS A 395 25.49 35.26 -28.99
CA LYS A 395 26.34 36.05 -28.07
C LYS A 395 26.94 37.25 -28.82
N ILE A 396 26.50 38.45 -28.47
CA ILE A 396 27.15 39.70 -28.89
C ILE A 396 28.51 39.79 -28.16
N LYS A 397 29.60 39.84 -28.92
CA LYS A 397 30.94 40.18 -28.40
C LYS A 397 30.99 41.69 -28.17
N VAL A 398 31.23 42.12 -26.93
CA VAL A 398 31.61 43.50 -26.64
C VAL A 398 33.07 43.50 -26.18
N SER A 399 33.91 44.20 -26.95
CA SER A 399 35.31 44.48 -26.68
C SER A 399 35.46 45.56 -25.61
N VAL A 400 36.40 45.38 -24.69
CA VAL A 400 36.76 46.38 -23.69
C VAL A 400 37.87 47.27 -24.23
N ALA A 401 37.71 48.59 -24.12
CA ALA A 401 38.78 49.58 -24.26
C ALA A 401 38.69 50.60 -23.09
N SER A 402 39.85 51.17 -22.75
CA SER A 402 40.23 51.68 -21.44
C SER A 402 40.16 53.20 -21.23
N ALA A 403 39.97 53.58 -19.96
CA ALA A 403 40.55 54.71 -19.19
C ALA A 403 40.04 56.17 -19.36
N SER A 404 39.60 56.81 -18.26
CA SER A 404 40.42 57.74 -17.44
C SER A 404 39.58 58.56 -16.41
N GLY A 405 40.10 58.67 -15.16
CA GLY A 405 39.90 59.72 -14.10
C GLY A 405 38.49 60.11 -13.62
N SER A 406 38.18 60.41 -12.35
CA SER A 406 38.94 60.61 -11.11
C SER A 406 37.98 60.64 -9.89
N ASN A 407 38.51 60.20 -8.74
CA ASN A 407 38.25 60.58 -7.33
C ASN A 407 36.81 60.65 -6.73
N SER A 408 36.43 59.63 -5.97
CA SER A 408 36.32 59.73 -4.49
C SER A 408 35.95 58.37 -3.85
N THR A 409 36.64 58.02 -2.77
CA THR A 409 36.43 56.89 -1.82
C THR A 409 36.69 57.46 -0.43
N PRO A 410 36.13 56.95 0.70
CA PRO A 410 36.02 55.52 1.06
C PRO A 410 34.78 55.18 1.96
N PRO A 411 34.66 54.02 2.65
CA PRO A 411 35.34 52.72 2.54
C PRO A 411 34.39 51.51 2.34
N SER A 412 34.93 50.45 1.74
CA SER A 412 34.50 49.04 1.90
C SER A 412 35.35 48.36 3.01
N PRO A 413 34.95 47.17 3.54
CA PRO A 413 35.34 45.92 2.89
C PRO A 413 34.17 44.91 2.78
N THR A 414 33.82 44.45 1.57
CA THR A 414 34.27 43.16 0.96
C THR A 414 33.92 41.93 1.80
N THR A 415 33.31 40.86 1.28
CA THR A 415 33.53 40.28 -0.06
C THR A 415 32.37 39.35 -0.40
N ALA A 416 31.72 39.60 -1.55
CA ALA A 416 31.08 38.55 -2.32
C ALA A 416 32.05 38.15 -3.43
N ALA A 417 32.30 36.85 -3.58
CA ALA A 417 32.75 36.27 -4.84
C ALA A 417 32.38 34.78 -4.91
N PHE A 418 31.47 34.49 -5.85
CA PHE A 418 31.41 33.27 -6.70
C PHE A 418 31.27 31.90 -5.98
N TRP A 419 30.21 31.11 -6.16
CA TRP A 419 29.67 30.60 -7.43
C TRP A 419 28.15 30.27 -7.38
N ALA A 420 27.62 30.07 -8.58
CA ALA A 420 26.23 29.99 -9.00
C ALA A 420 25.42 28.74 -8.56
N ASN A 421 24.09 28.89 -8.74
CA ASN A 421 23.07 27.89 -9.04
C ASN A 421 22.61 26.90 -7.96
N THR A 422 21.48 27.24 -7.32
CA THR A 422 20.32 26.33 -7.24
C THR A 422 19.06 27.13 -6.94
N MET A 423 18.19 27.27 -7.95
CA MET A 423 16.92 27.99 -7.83
C MET A 423 15.86 27.13 -7.11
N VAL A 424 15.46 27.59 -5.92
CA VAL A 424 14.05 27.65 -5.51
C VAL A 424 13.87 29.04 -4.95
N PRO A 425 12.93 29.84 -5.46
CA PRO A 425 12.75 31.18 -4.95
C PRO A 425 12.07 31.17 -3.57
N GLN A 426 12.61 31.97 -2.66
CA GLN A 426 12.09 32.30 -1.31
C GLN A 426 10.64 32.84 -1.31
N SER A 427 10.09 33.14 -2.49
CA SER A 427 8.70 33.52 -2.69
C SER A 427 7.72 32.35 -2.52
N THR A 428 8.17 31.10 -2.59
CA THR A 428 7.28 29.91 -2.66
C THR A 428 6.75 29.49 -1.28
N GLN A 429 7.59 29.53 -0.23
CA GLN A 429 7.18 29.19 1.15
C GLN A 429 6.24 30.25 1.76
N THR A 430 6.52 31.53 1.51
CA THR A 430 5.67 32.66 1.94
C THR A 430 4.34 32.70 1.15
N SER A 431 4.32 32.18 -0.09
CA SER A 431 3.13 32.10 -0.93
C SER A 431 2.15 31.01 -0.48
N ILE A 432 2.61 29.85 0.01
CA ILE A 432 1.72 28.77 0.49
C ILE A 432 0.94 29.22 1.73
N ARG A 433 1.59 29.94 2.65
CA ARG A 433 0.93 30.48 3.86
C ARG A 433 -0.03 31.65 3.55
N LYS A 434 0.30 32.49 2.56
CA LYS A 434 -0.61 33.53 2.07
C LYS A 434 -1.78 32.95 1.25
N PHE A 435 -1.58 31.83 0.56
CA PHE A 435 -2.59 31.13 -0.22
C PHE A 435 -3.75 30.64 0.67
N PHE A 436 -3.48 29.90 1.76
CA PHE A 436 -4.54 29.41 2.66
C PHE A 436 -5.27 30.49 3.47
N ARG A 437 -4.74 31.71 3.52
CA ARG A 437 -5.37 32.88 4.15
C ARG A 437 -5.95 33.88 3.15
N HIS A 438 -5.88 33.56 1.85
CA HIS A 438 -6.39 34.45 0.81
C HIS A 438 -7.93 34.41 0.80
N PRO A 439 -8.63 35.56 0.78
CA PRO A 439 -10.11 35.62 0.73
C PRO A 439 -10.69 34.82 -0.44
N THR A 440 -9.96 34.73 -1.55
CA THR A 440 -10.31 33.89 -2.71
C THR A 440 -10.23 32.40 -2.40
N VAL A 441 -9.29 31.91 -1.60
CA VAL A 441 -9.23 30.48 -1.20
C VAL A 441 -10.35 30.13 -0.23
N ILE A 442 -10.70 31.06 0.67
CA ILE A 442 -11.88 30.94 1.54
C ILE A 442 -13.18 30.96 0.72
N SER A 443 -13.25 31.78 -0.33
CA SER A 443 -14.36 31.84 -1.29
C SER A 443 -14.45 30.60 -2.19
N ILE A 444 -13.30 30.03 -2.57
CA ILE A 444 -13.21 28.76 -3.32
C ILE A 444 -13.72 27.61 -2.45
N VAL A 445 -13.35 27.53 -1.17
CA VAL A 445 -13.89 26.52 -0.24
C VAL A 445 -15.41 26.67 -0.10
N ARG A 446 -15.93 27.90 0.02
CA ARG A 446 -17.39 28.16 0.05
C ARG A 446 -18.10 27.83 -1.28
N SER A 447 -17.50 28.16 -2.41
CA SER A 447 -18.02 27.87 -3.75
C SER A 447 -17.96 26.39 -4.08
N THR A 448 -16.97 25.66 -3.53
CA THR A 448 -16.85 24.20 -3.66
C THR A 448 -18.01 23.49 -2.96
N PHE A 449 -18.41 23.96 -1.77
CA PHE A 449 -19.63 23.49 -1.12
C PHE A 449 -20.91 23.78 -1.94
N ALA A 450 -20.98 24.91 -2.65
CA ALA A 450 -22.11 25.24 -3.53
C ALA A 450 -22.14 24.41 -4.83
N VAL A 451 -20.98 24.14 -5.44
CA VAL A 451 -20.86 23.29 -6.64
C VAL A 451 -21.16 21.83 -6.33
N ILE A 452 -20.74 21.32 -5.17
CA ILE A 452 -21.13 19.98 -4.70
C ILE A 452 -22.66 19.89 -4.59
N HIS A 453 -23.32 20.95 -4.12
CA HIS A 453 -24.78 21.03 -4.05
C HIS A 453 -25.45 21.06 -5.43
N PHE A 454 -24.89 21.79 -6.39
CA PHE A 454 -25.41 21.91 -7.77
C PHE A 454 -25.22 20.63 -8.61
N VAL A 455 -24.08 19.97 -8.48
CA VAL A 455 -23.76 18.73 -9.21
C VAL A 455 -24.62 17.57 -8.73
N VAL A 456 -24.88 17.47 -7.43
CA VAL A 456 -25.80 16.47 -6.88
C VAL A 456 -27.22 16.69 -7.41
N ASP A 457 -27.66 17.94 -7.57
CA ASP A 457 -28.98 18.27 -8.13
C ASP A 457 -29.11 17.94 -9.64
N ILE A 458 -28.07 18.19 -10.44
CA ILE A 458 -28.03 17.85 -11.88
C ILE A 458 -28.04 16.34 -12.08
N LEU A 459 -27.27 15.59 -11.29
CA LEU A 459 -27.20 14.13 -11.42
C LEU A 459 -28.54 13.48 -11.06
N ILE A 460 -29.27 14.02 -10.07
CA ILE A 460 -30.61 13.56 -9.71
C ILE A 460 -31.65 13.87 -10.82
N LYS A 461 -31.54 15.02 -11.50
CA LYS A 461 -32.43 15.36 -12.62
C LYS A 461 -32.09 14.60 -13.91
N SER A 462 -30.81 14.37 -14.20
CA SER A 462 -30.35 13.66 -15.40
C SER A 462 -30.72 12.17 -15.41
N GLN A 463 -30.67 11.50 -14.25
CA GLN A 463 -31.11 10.11 -14.13
C GLN A 463 -32.62 9.93 -14.32
N ARG A 464 -33.40 11.01 -14.21
CA ARG A 464 -34.86 10.99 -14.32
C ARG A 464 -35.36 11.19 -15.76
N ASN A 465 -34.57 11.86 -16.61
CA ASN A 465 -34.89 12.08 -18.02
C ASN A 465 -34.32 11.00 -18.96
N GLY A 466 -33.25 10.29 -18.55
CA GLY A 466 -32.64 9.24 -19.37
C GLY A 466 -33.51 7.99 -19.59
N ASN A 467 -34.55 7.79 -18.77
CA ASN A 467 -35.51 6.69 -18.96
C ASN A 467 -36.69 7.06 -19.87
N GLN A 468 -36.80 8.31 -20.35
CA GLN A 468 -37.93 8.76 -21.16
C GLN A 468 -37.58 8.87 -22.65
N GLU A 469 -36.30 9.08 -22.99
CA GLU A 469 -35.84 9.24 -24.38
C GLU A 469 -35.48 7.91 -25.08
N ASP A 470 -35.17 6.85 -24.32
CA ASP A 470 -34.87 5.52 -24.90
C ASP A 470 -36.14 4.79 -25.42
N ASP A 471 -37.33 5.15 -24.94
CA ASP A 471 -38.61 4.59 -25.40
C ASP A 471 -39.16 5.31 -26.66
N GLU A 472 -38.80 6.57 -26.92
CA GLU A 472 -39.28 7.34 -28.10
C GLU A 472 -38.37 7.24 -29.33
N LEU A 473 -37.09 6.85 -29.19
CA LEU A 473 -36.14 6.74 -30.31
C LEU A 473 -36.13 5.36 -31.00
N LEU A 474 -36.73 4.33 -30.40
CA LEU A 474 -36.82 2.98 -30.98
C LEU A 474 -38.09 2.74 -31.84
N GLU A 475 -39.08 3.62 -31.81
CA GLU A 475 -40.30 3.51 -32.65
C GLU A 475 -40.23 4.29 -33.99
N GLY A 476 -39.22 5.16 -34.19
CA GLY A 476 -39.21 6.15 -35.28
C GLY A 476 -38.47 5.81 -36.59
N GLN A 477 -37.75 4.69 -36.70
CA GLN A 477 -36.97 4.37 -37.93
C GLN A 477 -37.02 2.88 -38.33
N THR A 478 -38.23 2.36 -38.59
CA THR A 478 -38.40 1.20 -39.50
C THR A 478 -39.67 1.37 -40.33
N SER A 479 -39.59 2.08 -41.45
CA SER A 479 -40.56 2.02 -42.56
C SER A 479 -39.91 2.56 -43.83
N GLY A 480 -39.60 1.68 -44.80
CA GLY A 480 -39.04 2.08 -46.09
C GLY A 480 -38.26 1.00 -46.85
N ASP A 481 -39.00 0.00 -47.33
CA ASP A 481 -38.83 -0.88 -48.50
C ASP A 481 -37.60 -0.83 -49.48
N ILE A 482 -37.16 -2.05 -49.86
CA ILE A 482 -36.94 -2.59 -51.24
C ILE A 482 -35.51 -2.86 -51.82
N THR A 483 -35.28 -4.17 -52.08
CA THR A 483 -34.53 -4.91 -53.13
C THR A 483 -33.01 -5.17 -53.15
N VAL A 484 -32.71 -6.37 -53.68
CA VAL A 484 -31.48 -7.18 -53.70
C VAL A 484 -30.86 -7.21 -55.11
N THR A 485 -29.52 -7.22 -55.26
CA THR A 485 -28.66 -8.17 -56.04
C THR A 485 -27.19 -7.68 -56.21
N PRO A 486 -26.21 -8.57 -56.52
CA PRO A 486 -24.87 -8.54 -55.89
C PRO A 486 -23.66 -8.28 -56.83
N GLY A 487 -22.50 -7.95 -56.27
CA GLY A 487 -21.22 -8.03 -57.00
C GLY A 487 -19.96 -7.49 -56.30
N VAL A 488 -19.01 -8.42 -56.08
CA VAL A 488 -17.54 -8.28 -56.07
C VAL A 488 -16.81 -7.75 -54.81
N ALA A 489 -15.93 -8.63 -54.34
CA ALA A 489 -14.96 -8.63 -53.24
C ALA A 489 -14.02 -7.42 -53.10
N GLU A 490 -13.68 -7.05 -51.85
CA GLU A 490 -12.32 -7.23 -51.31
C GLU A 490 -12.28 -7.12 -49.76
N LYS A 491 -11.22 -7.68 -49.18
CA LYS A 491 -10.99 -8.10 -47.79
C LYS A 491 -10.87 -6.96 -46.76
N ASP A 492 -11.51 -7.16 -45.59
CA ASP A 492 -11.02 -6.74 -44.27
C ASP A 492 -11.82 -7.48 -43.16
N ASP A 493 -11.33 -8.64 -42.72
CA ASP A 493 -11.96 -9.42 -41.64
C ASP A 493 -11.46 -8.94 -40.27
N ILE A 494 -12.19 -7.98 -39.70
CA ILE A 494 -12.16 -7.67 -38.26
C ILE A 494 -13.21 -8.55 -37.57
N LEU A 495 -12.74 -9.34 -36.61
CA LEU A 495 -13.48 -10.19 -35.66
C LEU A 495 -14.79 -9.55 -35.18
N LYS A 496 -15.91 -9.98 -35.77
CA LYS A 496 -17.25 -9.82 -35.20
C LYS A 496 -17.49 -10.96 -34.20
N LEU A 497 -17.59 -10.59 -32.92
CA LEU A 497 -18.09 -11.45 -31.85
C LEU A 497 -19.49 -11.98 -32.22
N GLN A 498 -19.58 -13.28 -32.49
CA GLN A 498 -20.85 -13.99 -32.59
C GLN A 498 -21.56 -13.95 -31.23
N LYS A 499 -22.77 -13.37 -31.20
CA LYS A 499 -23.71 -13.55 -30.10
C LYS A 499 -24.21 -14.99 -30.11
N VAL A 500 -23.78 -15.80 -29.15
CA VAL A 500 -24.39 -17.11 -28.85
C VAL A 500 -25.65 -16.88 -28.02
N PRO A 501 -26.83 -17.43 -28.39
CA PRO A 501 -28.04 -17.24 -27.62
C PRO A 501 -28.00 -18.06 -26.32
N LEU A 502 -28.19 -17.38 -25.19
CA LEU A 502 -28.34 -17.99 -23.88
C LEU A 502 -29.66 -18.78 -23.82
N LYS A 503 -29.56 -20.11 -23.84
CA LYS A 503 -30.66 -21.00 -23.44
C LYS A 503 -30.91 -20.82 -21.94
N LYS A 504 -32.10 -20.32 -21.58
CA LYS A 504 -32.63 -20.37 -20.21
C LYS A 504 -32.72 -21.83 -19.77
N VAL A 505 -31.89 -22.25 -18.82
CA VAL A 505 -32.06 -23.52 -18.12
C VAL A 505 -32.73 -23.23 -16.79
N SER A 506 -33.94 -23.77 -16.62
CA SER A 506 -34.68 -23.72 -15.36
C SER A 506 -33.99 -24.60 -14.32
N ARG A 507 -33.89 -24.10 -13.08
CA ARG A 507 -33.37 -24.87 -11.95
C ARG A 507 -34.40 -25.92 -11.54
N SER A 508 -34.13 -27.18 -11.88
CA SER A 508 -34.79 -28.35 -11.30
C SER A 508 -33.84 -28.98 -10.27
N ASN A 509 -34.22 -28.91 -8.99
CA ASN A 509 -33.63 -29.69 -7.91
C ASN A 509 -33.77 -31.19 -8.22
N LYS A 510 -32.66 -31.89 -8.45
CA LYS A 510 -32.60 -33.36 -8.29
C LYS A 510 -31.33 -33.77 -7.56
N LYS A 511 -31.58 -34.59 -6.55
CA LYS A 511 -30.69 -35.22 -5.58
C LYS A 511 -30.36 -36.62 -6.14
N TYR A 512 -29.08 -36.94 -6.34
CA TYR A 512 -28.51 -38.28 -6.58
C TYR A 512 -27.03 -38.17 -6.15
N ALA A 513 -26.44 -38.89 -5.19
CA ALA A 513 -26.49 -40.31 -4.80
C ALA A 513 -26.12 -41.23 -5.97
N LEU A 514 -24.87 -41.73 -5.92
CA LEU A 514 -24.26 -42.89 -6.59
C LEU A 514 -22.86 -43.01 -5.94
N ASP A 515 -22.66 -43.85 -4.93
CA ASP A 515 -22.40 -45.31 -4.99
C ASP A 515 -21.26 -45.70 -5.93
N TYR A 516 -20.17 -46.15 -5.31
CA TYR A 516 -19.25 -47.13 -5.88
C TYR A 516 -18.84 -48.09 -4.76
N ASP A 517 -19.35 -49.32 -4.88
CA ASP A 517 -19.06 -50.51 -4.08
C ASP A 517 -17.76 -51.19 -4.53
N GLY A 518 -17.22 -52.02 -3.62
CA GLY A 518 -16.22 -53.07 -3.85
C GLY A 518 -15.06 -53.00 -2.86
N ASP A 519 -15.24 -53.50 -1.63
CA ASP A 519 -14.80 -54.83 -1.15
C ASP A 519 -13.26 -55.00 -1.18
N ASP A 520 -12.54 -55.48 -0.16
CA ASP A 520 -12.91 -56.30 0.98
C ASP A 520 -11.75 -56.36 2.01
N SER A 521 -12.06 -56.90 3.20
CA SER A 521 -11.19 -57.63 4.15
C SER A 521 -10.69 -57.00 5.47
N SER A 522 -11.11 -57.71 6.55
CA SER A 522 -10.60 -57.83 7.94
C SER A 522 -10.98 -56.72 8.95
N ALA A 523 -12.05 -56.85 9.75
CA ALA A 523 -12.41 -57.81 10.82
C ALA A 523 -11.85 -57.45 12.22
N ALA A 524 -12.75 -57.58 13.22
CA ALA A 524 -12.62 -57.51 14.70
C ALA A 524 -13.02 -56.16 15.33
N GLU A 525 -14.28 -55.96 15.75
CA GLU A 525 -14.89 -56.38 17.05
C GLU A 525 -14.25 -55.69 18.27
N GLY A 526 -14.93 -55.06 19.23
CA GLY A 526 -16.33 -54.72 19.50
C GLY A 526 -16.33 -53.32 20.17
N GLY A 527 -17.43 -52.65 20.49
CA GLY A 527 -18.61 -53.14 21.16
C GLY A 527 -18.95 -52.12 22.25
N ASP A 528 -20.11 -51.48 22.08
CA ASP A 528 -20.99 -50.95 23.13
C ASP A 528 -20.74 -49.57 23.77
N GLY A 529 -21.85 -48.87 24.08
CA GLY A 529 -21.85 -47.88 25.17
C GLY A 529 -22.35 -46.45 24.89
N MET A 530 -23.66 -46.33 24.65
CA MET A 530 -24.51 -45.14 24.74
C MET A 530 -24.29 -44.18 25.94
N LEU A 531 -24.63 -42.90 25.70
CA LEU A 531 -25.37 -41.95 26.57
C LEU A 531 -24.68 -41.18 27.73
N LEU A 532 -24.71 -39.84 27.54
CA LEU A 532 -25.35 -38.84 28.41
C LEU A 532 -24.75 -38.56 29.82
N ARG A 533 -24.18 -37.36 30.03
CA ARG A 533 -24.71 -36.37 31.00
C ARG A 533 -23.96 -35.04 31.03
N ARG A 534 -24.76 -33.97 31.00
CA ARG A 534 -24.43 -32.59 31.40
C ARG A 534 -24.42 -32.45 32.94
N SER A 535 -23.54 -31.55 33.38
CA SER A 535 -23.67 -30.58 34.49
C SER A 535 -23.40 -30.98 35.94
N LEU A 536 -23.00 -29.93 36.70
CA LEU A 536 -22.64 -29.79 38.13
C LEU A 536 -21.11 -29.86 38.36
N ARG A 537 -20.43 -28.91 39.01
CA ARG A 537 -20.85 -28.02 40.10
C ARG A 537 -19.90 -26.83 40.27
N GLN A 538 -20.46 -25.73 40.75
CA GLN A 538 -19.82 -24.50 41.23
C GLN A 538 -19.29 -24.68 42.68
N ARG A 539 -18.25 -23.89 43.01
CA ARG A 539 -17.88 -23.28 44.33
C ARG A 539 -17.29 -24.13 45.48
N HIS A 540 -16.08 -23.71 45.90
CA HIS A 540 -15.60 -23.40 47.27
C HIS A 540 -14.17 -22.83 47.08
N SER A 541 -13.77 -21.58 47.38
CA SER A 541 -13.79 -20.74 48.59
C SER A 541 -12.95 -21.26 49.77
N SER A 542 -11.74 -20.68 49.87
CA SER A 542 -11.09 -20.13 51.08
C SER A 542 -10.36 -21.01 52.10
N SER A 543 -9.12 -20.55 52.40
CA SER A 543 -8.40 -20.56 53.69
C SER A 543 -7.34 -21.65 53.92
N MET A 544 -6.07 -21.24 53.92
CA MET A 544 -5.19 -21.46 55.09
C MET A 544 -4.01 -20.46 55.14
N LYS A 545 -3.95 -19.73 56.26
CA LYS A 545 -2.81 -19.07 56.94
C LYS A 545 -1.73 -20.12 57.31
N GLN A 546 -0.49 -19.89 57.76
CA GLN A 546 0.49 -18.79 57.90
C GLN A 546 1.68 -19.41 58.72
N GLN A 547 2.84 -18.72 58.78
CA GLN A 547 3.97 -18.84 59.75
C GLN A 547 5.11 -19.83 59.39
N LYS A 548 6.43 -19.55 59.61
CA LYS A 548 7.11 -18.59 60.53
C LYS A 548 8.65 -18.47 60.28
N TYR A 549 9.22 -17.32 60.69
CA TYR A 549 10.61 -16.98 61.15
C TYR A 549 11.79 -16.93 60.14
N ALA A 550 12.78 -16.02 60.21
CA ALA A 550 13.23 -15.07 61.24
C ALA A 550 13.94 -13.82 60.64
N SER A 551 14.08 -12.79 61.48
CA SER A 551 14.57 -11.42 61.33
C SER A 551 16.06 -11.20 61.65
N PHE A 552 16.56 -9.99 61.35
CA PHE A 552 17.56 -9.11 62.02
C PHE A 552 18.41 -8.38 60.95
N ASP A 553 18.99 -7.19 61.12
CA ASP A 553 18.57 -5.86 61.60
C ASP A 553 19.66 -4.88 61.08
N ASP A 554 19.37 -3.59 61.11
CA ASP A 554 20.16 -2.36 60.85
C ASP A 554 21.70 -2.39 60.65
N SER A 555 22.22 -1.52 59.75
CA SER A 555 23.08 -0.36 60.11
C SER A 555 23.86 0.27 58.93
N GLU A 556 24.22 1.53 59.20
CA GLU A 556 24.89 2.59 58.44
C GLU A 556 26.23 2.26 57.76
N GLY A 557 26.74 3.19 56.94
CA GLY A 557 28.19 3.44 56.91
C GLY A 557 28.82 3.63 55.53
N GLU A 558 29.41 4.81 55.34
CA GLU A 558 30.19 5.29 54.22
C GLU A 558 31.58 4.63 54.03
N LEU A 559 32.17 4.89 52.85
CA LEU A 559 33.62 5.03 52.54
C LEU A 559 34.53 3.78 52.62
N GLU A 560 35.09 3.35 51.49
CA GLU A 560 36.50 3.63 51.09
C GLU A 560 36.94 2.86 49.82
N GLU A 561 38.01 3.39 49.26
CA GLU A 561 38.60 3.19 47.93
C GLU A 561 39.44 1.92 47.74
N GLY A 562 39.67 1.58 46.46
CA GLY A 562 40.90 0.94 45.98
C GLY A 562 40.84 -0.59 45.77
N VAL A 563 41.44 -1.24 44.77
CA VAL A 563 42.41 -0.89 43.73
C VAL A 563 42.43 -2.00 42.65
N HIS A 564 42.64 -1.60 41.39
CA HIS A 564 43.20 -2.28 40.20
C HIS A 564 42.83 -3.71 39.75
N ARG A 565 42.37 -3.79 38.48
CA ARG A 565 43.09 -4.26 37.25
C ARG A 565 42.02 -4.28 36.13
N GLY A 566 42.12 -3.63 34.98
CA GLY A 566 43.25 -3.47 34.07
C GLY A 566 42.97 -4.29 32.80
N HIS A 567 42.30 -3.72 31.80
CA HIS A 567 42.53 -4.00 30.37
C HIS A 567 41.73 -3.05 29.46
N THR A 568 42.45 -2.06 28.94
CA THR A 568 42.05 -1.19 27.84
C THR A 568 42.22 -1.95 26.52
N ARG A 569 41.18 -2.01 25.68
CA ARG A 569 41.36 -2.29 24.24
C ARG A 569 40.63 -1.24 23.41
N VAL A 570 41.45 -0.58 22.62
CA VAL A 570 41.19 0.54 21.73
C VAL A 570 40.25 0.13 20.58
N TYR A 571 39.18 0.89 20.35
CA TYR A 571 38.46 0.89 19.07
C TYR A 571 38.84 2.15 18.30
N SER A 572 39.59 1.96 17.22
CA SER A 572 39.89 2.96 16.21
C SER A 572 38.64 3.28 15.39
N SER A 573 38.20 4.54 15.43
CA SER A 573 37.20 5.07 14.50
C SER A 573 37.86 5.49 13.20
N THR A 574 37.67 4.73 12.13
CA THR A 574 37.83 5.24 10.76
C THR A 574 36.47 5.67 10.24
N ARG A 575 36.19 6.95 10.44
CA ARG A 575 35.08 7.69 9.81
C ARG A 575 35.55 8.04 8.40
N SER A 576 35.14 7.24 7.41
CA SER A 576 35.40 7.57 6.00
C SER A 576 34.32 8.52 5.49
N GLU A 577 34.77 9.73 5.17
CA GLU A 577 34.06 10.77 4.44
C GLU A 577 33.48 10.24 3.13
N THR A 578 32.15 10.14 3.05
CA THR A 578 31.36 10.20 1.80
C THR A 578 29.95 10.72 2.13
N GLU A 579 29.89 11.86 2.83
CA GLU A 579 28.68 12.66 2.99
C GLU A 579 28.97 14.08 2.50
N ALA A 580 29.09 14.23 1.18
CA ALA A 580 29.23 15.55 0.57
C ALA A 580 28.72 15.51 -0.87
N GLU A 581 27.42 15.27 -1.07
CA GLU A 581 26.67 15.79 -2.22
C GLU A 581 25.16 15.51 -2.11
N HIS A 582 24.49 16.16 -1.14
CA HIS A 582 23.05 16.47 -1.23
C HIS A 582 22.73 17.60 -0.26
N GLY A 583 23.03 18.83 -0.66
CA GLY A 583 22.81 20.02 0.16
C GLY A 583 22.27 21.19 -0.66
N ARG A 584 20.96 21.39 -0.61
CA ARG A 584 20.27 22.69 -0.42
C ARG A 584 18.79 22.60 -0.80
N ARG A 585 17.94 22.19 0.16
CA ARG A 585 16.49 22.51 0.11
C ARG A 585 15.76 22.25 1.43
N SER A 586 16.18 22.86 2.55
CA SER A 586 15.32 22.95 3.75
C SER A 586 16.00 23.86 4.78
N THR A 587 15.32 24.93 5.18
CA THR A 587 15.74 25.67 6.39
C THR A 587 14.51 26.03 7.25
N GLU A 588 13.33 26.20 6.64
CA GLU A 588 12.08 26.40 7.40
C GLU A 588 11.29 25.09 7.68
N GLU A 589 11.40 24.07 6.81
CA GLU A 589 10.76 22.75 7.05
C GLU A 589 11.49 21.96 8.13
N ASP A 590 12.83 22.10 8.19
CA ASP A 590 13.66 21.52 9.25
C ASP A 590 13.33 22.13 10.60
N ALA A 591 12.95 23.41 10.70
CA ALA A 591 12.60 24.02 11.97
C ALA A 591 11.30 23.43 12.57
N LEU A 592 10.31 23.05 11.73
CA LEU A 592 9.09 22.40 12.20
C LEU A 592 9.31 20.90 12.48
N SER A 593 10.16 20.24 11.67
CA SER A 593 10.64 18.87 11.94
C SER A 593 11.38 18.81 13.27
N MET A 594 12.38 19.68 13.47
CA MET A 594 13.20 19.78 14.69
C MET A 594 12.42 20.21 15.93
N ALA A 595 11.30 20.92 15.80
CA ALA A 595 10.44 21.27 16.94
C ALA A 595 9.56 20.10 17.42
N VAL A 596 9.23 19.15 16.53
CA VAL A 596 8.39 17.99 16.81
C VAL A 596 9.22 16.70 17.00
N GLU A 597 10.40 16.63 16.38
CA GLU A 597 11.34 15.51 16.43
C GLU A 597 11.72 15.08 17.85
N PRO A 598 12.03 15.98 18.81
CA PRO A 598 12.36 15.57 20.18
C PRO A 598 11.21 14.85 20.88
N TYR A 599 9.96 15.13 20.49
CA TYR A 599 8.77 14.50 21.06
C TYR A 599 8.36 13.21 20.33
N LEU A 600 8.86 13.01 19.10
CA LEU A 600 8.63 11.81 18.29
C LEU A 600 9.83 10.85 18.31
N SER A 601 11.07 11.29 18.51
CA SER A 601 12.28 10.47 18.39
C SER A 601 12.33 9.33 19.42
N ASP A 602 11.86 9.60 20.64
CA ASP A 602 11.73 8.58 21.70
C ASP A 602 10.58 7.59 21.42
N SER A 603 9.65 7.96 20.54
CA SER A 603 8.55 7.12 20.04
C SER A 603 8.91 6.31 18.78
N LEU A 604 9.74 6.91 17.91
CA LEU A 604 10.20 6.39 16.62
C LEU A 604 11.16 5.21 16.83
N SER A 605 12.00 5.26 17.88
CA SER A 605 12.96 4.19 18.19
C SER A 605 12.30 2.91 18.75
N ARG A 606 11.17 3.03 19.45
CA ARG A 606 10.51 1.89 20.11
C ARG A 606 9.55 1.11 19.20
N ARG A 607 8.84 1.77 18.28
CA ARG A 607 7.98 1.10 17.28
C ARG A 607 8.76 0.35 16.19
N GLY A 608 10.04 0.66 16.02
CA GLY A 608 10.95 -0.07 15.13
C GLY A 608 11.32 -1.48 15.61
N ARG A 609 10.96 -1.85 16.84
CA ARG A 609 11.09 -3.20 17.38
C ARG A 609 9.71 -3.86 17.46
N THR A 610 9.14 -4.30 16.36
CA THR A 610 8.35 -5.54 16.46
C THR A 610 9.32 -6.60 16.97
N PRO A 611 9.13 -7.17 18.17
CA PRO A 611 9.86 -8.36 18.55
C PRO A 611 9.58 -9.37 17.46
N ARG A 612 10.65 -9.96 16.93
CA ARG A 612 10.55 -11.28 16.33
C ARG A 612 9.72 -12.10 17.33
N ARG A 613 8.53 -12.57 16.96
CA ARG A 613 7.99 -13.76 17.63
C ARG A 613 9.00 -14.85 17.29
N GLU A 614 10.02 -14.97 18.12
CA GLU A 614 11.04 -16.00 18.01
C GLU A 614 10.29 -17.33 18.05
N LEU A 615 10.19 -17.95 16.87
CA LEU A 615 9.88 -19.35 16.78
C LEU A 615 11.09 -20.08 17.38
N SER A 616 10.89 -20.60 18.59
CA SER A 616 11.75 -21.60 19.20
C SER A 616 11.85 -22.80 18.25
N SER A 617 12.98 -22.92 17.57
CA SER A 617 13.51 -24.15 16.98
C SER A 617 15.00 -23.85 16.74
N SER A 618 15.98 -24.52 17.32
CA SER A 618 16.07 -25.96 17.51
C SER A 618 17.08 -26.29 18.62
N GLN A 619 16.81 -27.36 19.33
CA GLN A 619 17.77 -28.05 20.20
C GLN A 619 19.04 -28.38 19.43
N HIS A 620 20.19 -28.08 20.04
CA HIS A 620 21.48 -28.58 19.62
C HIS A 620 21.48 -30.10 19.70
N LEU A 621 21.53 -30.79 18.56
CA LEU A 621 22.06 -32.14 18.51
C LEU A 621 23.58 -32.03 18.72
N VAL A 622 24.01 -32.38 19.94
CA VAL A 622 25.41 -32.64 20.27
C VAL A 622 25.77 -33.96 19.59
N VAL A 623 26.67 -33.90 18.61
CA VAL A 623 27.38 -35.09 18.12
C VAL A 623 28.42 -35.44 19.18
N VAL A 624 28.21 -36.55 19.88
CA VAL A 624 29.27 -37.22 20.65
C VAL A 624 29.99 -38.15 19.67
N SER A 625 31.32 -38.12 19.75
CA SER A 625 32.31 -38.94 19.04
C SER A 625 32.00 -40.43 19.02
#